data_AF-A0A2V9ERJ7-F1
#
_entry.id   AF-A0A2V9ERJ7-F1
#
_cell.length_a   1.000
_cell.length_b   1.000
_cell.length_c   1.000
_cell.angle_alpha   90.00
_cell.angle_beta   90.00
_cell.angle_gamma   90.00
#
_symmetry.space_group_name_H-M   'P 1'
#
loop_
_entity.id
_entity.type
_entity.pdbx_description
1 polymer ?
#
loop_
_entity_poly.entity_id
_entity_poly.type
_entity_poly.pdbx_seq_one_letter_code
_entity_poly.pdbx_strand_id
1 'polypeptide(L)'
;MVFKKNLWKGICLKKILALSPLALVFVYGCAVARGDDPPTPHTQPINYTNVIQIGPRDGVKGDLAPVVRIVSPLADSRVAPGESRTGEGNGSPNGAGFAVNLEVVTRDKTALRVKEATNIRHVDVLNAGGLNPDAPGLYVFFDTDLITPDGKVLPKFNNFAGAFNVAGTDDTPGDGVTTWFGWHVLESVPEDVDQFTLTAAFVDDAGRIGMDRITLKVDRSRSSGQSLTPEPSAVSGTEGLPGAPEVTIIAPRVPTSIAHGAQDNTLNATNGALFFIQVSAVAQGDAEIGVSENGIRQGVVNPTVGLIADGSQIPNPTTGATGGPNRNFPGLELTFSDPIRQANGNIVLAGVNLAPLFNIAGSEIDANGRIRVTADWVVGTALLVPADKKTVTITAKVTDTFGRTGVTRGIVTISPSQSGQNLTLNP
;
A
#
# COMPACT_ATOMS: atom_id res chain seq x y z
N MET A 1 -31.49 11.50 -57.74
CA MET A 1 -31.51 11.01 -59.14
C MET A 1 -30.07 11.03 -59.64
N VAL A 2 -29.38 9.88 -59.63
CA VAL A 2 -29.04 9.03 -60.80
C VAL A 2 -27.58 9.25 -61.24
N PHE A 3 -26.66 8.36 -60.81
CA PHE A 3 -25.87 7.37 -61.58
C PHE A 3 -24.53 7.91 -62.13
N LYS A 4 -23.33 7.42 -61.75
CA LYS A 4 -22.65 6.10 -61.94
C LYS A 4 -22.12 5.85 -63.36
N LYS A 5 -20.91 5.26 -63.41
CA LYS A 5 -20.24 4.46 -64.48
C LYS A 5 -19.34 5.23 -65.45
N ASN A 6 -18.27 4.66 -66.04
CA ASN A 6 -17.34 3.56 -65.76
C ASN A 6 -16.43 3.43 -67.02
N LEU A 7 -15.19 2.96 -66.79
CA LEU A 7 -14.43 1.99 -67.62
C LEU A 7 -13.74 2.34 -68.96
N TRP A 8 -12.54 1.73 -69.05
CA TRP A 8 -11.93 1.01 -70.20
C TRP A 8 -11.03 1.81 -71.17
N LYS A 9 -9.91 1.32 -71.72
CA LYS A 9 -9.19 0.01 -71.70
C LYS A 9 -7.87 0.15 -72.49
N GLY A 10 -6.95 -0.82 -72.34
CA GLY A 10 -5.94 -1.22 -73.35
C GLY A 10 -4.52 -1.33 -72.77
N ILE A 11 -3.90 -2.47 -72.45
CA ILE A 11 -3.63 -3.78 -73.11
C ILE A 11 -2.35 -3.81 -73.98
N CYS A 12 -1.47 -4.74 -73.58
CA CYS A 12 -0.46 -5.53 -74.31
C CYS A 12 0.94 -4.98 -74.60
N LEU A 13 2.02 -5.78 -74.72
CA LEU A 13 2.50 -7.08 -74.21
C LEU A 13 3.81 -7.37 -75.01
N LYS A 14 4.73 -8.18 -74.45
CA LYS A 14 5.83 -8.97 -75.10
C LYS A 14 7.18 -8.23 -75.31
N LYS A 15 8.38 -8.83 -75.19
CA LYS A 15 8.94 -10.18 -74.86
C LYS A 15 10.50 -9.98 -74.77
N ILE A 16 11.23 -10.45 -73.74
CA ILE A 16 12.03 -11.71 -73.61
C ILE A 16 13.50 -11.69 -74.17
N LEU A 17 14.44 -12.28 -73.36
CA LEU A 17 15.81 -12.88 -73.63
C LEU A 17 17.03 -11.91 -73.63
N ALA A 18 18.22 -12.17 -73.04
CA ALA A 18 18.83 -13.34 -72.37
C ALA A 18 20.17 -12.99 -71.63
N LEU A 19 20.58 -13.83 -70.63
CA LEU A 19 21.94 -14.30 -70.21
C LEU A 19 23.06 -13.26 -69.91
N SER A 20 23.94 -13.32 -68.89
CA SER A 20 24.36 -14.29 -67.83
C SER A 20 25.27 -13.53 -66.80
N PRO A 21 26.02 -14.14 -65.83
CA PRO A 21 25.91 -13.82 -64.40
C PRO A 21 27.13 -13.06 -63.81
N LEU A 22 26.93 -12.36 -62.70
CA LEU A 22 28.02 -12.13 -61.74
C LEU A 22 27.47 -12.24 -60.32
N ALA A 23 27.97 -13.25 -59.61
CA ALA A 23 27.68 -13.50 -58.22
C ALA A 23 28.25 -12.37 -57.37
N LEU A 24 27.40 -11.76 -56.54
CA LEU A 24 27.85 -11.13 -55.31
C LEU A 24 26.92 -11.59 -54.19
N VAL A 25 27.49 -12.39 -53.29
CA VAL A 25 26.87 -12.86 -52.06
C VAL A 25 26.75 -11.67 -51.11
N PHE A 26 25.52 -11.26 -50.80
CA PHE A 26 25.19 -10.61 -49.53
C PHE A 26 23.90 -11.23 -49.01
N VAL A 27 24.05 -12.02 -47.95
CA VAL A 27 22.95 -12.54 -47.15
C VAL A 27 22.36 -11.36 -46.36
N TYR A 28 21.16 -10.93 -46.73
CA TYR A 28 20.26 -10.23 -45.81
C TYR A 28 19.00 -11.08 -45.71
N GLY A 29 18.93 -11.88 -44.65
CA GLY A 29 17.71 -12.58 -44.27
C GLY A 29 16.65 -11.56 -43.88
N CYS A 30 15.47 -11.67 -44.52
CA CYS A 30 14.26 -10.98 -44.11
C CYS A 30 13.91 -11.41 -42.67
N ALA A 31 13.92 -10.47 -41.73
CA ALA A 31 13.24 -10.67 -40.46
C ALA A 31 11.74 -10.47 -40.69
N VAL A 32 11.00 -11.57 -40.65
CA VAL A 32 9.53 -11.58 -40.57
C VAL A 32 9.17 -11.17 -39.14
N ALA A 33 8.48 -10.04 -39.00
CA ALA A 33 7.84 -9.66 -37.75
C ALA A 33 6.77 -10.70 -37.41
N ARG A 34 6.98 -11.48 -36.34
CA ARG A 34 5.92 -12.20 -35.63
C ARG A 34 5.48 -11.34 -34.46
N GLY A 35 4.18 -11.10 -34.39
CA GLY A 35 3.56 -10.40 -33.27
C GLY A 35 3.70 -11.21 -31.99
N ASP A 36 4.12 -10.53 -30.93
CA ASP A 36 4.06 -11.05 -29.58
C ASP A 36 2.64 -10.79 -29.06
N ASP A 37 1.87 -11.86 -28.93
CA ASP A 37 0.73 -11.89 -28.02
C ASP A 37 1.22 -11.56 -26.60
N PRO A 38 0.42 -10.88 -25.76
CA PRO A 38 0.81 -10.64 -24.37
C PRO A 38 1.04 -11.99 -23.66
N PRO A 39 2.10 -12.11 -22.83
CA PRO A 39 2.41 -13.38 -22.19
C PRO A 39 1.26 -13.78 -21.25
N THR A 40 0.79 -15.01 -21.41
CA THR A 40 -0.12 -15.66 -20.46
C THR A 40 0.46 -15.62 -19.03
N PRO A 41 -0.36 -15.37 -17.99
CA PRO A 41 0.11 -15.35 -16.60
C PRO A 41 0.84 -16.66 -16.25
N HIS A 42 2.06 -16.55 -15.75
CA HIS A 42 2.88 -17.71 -15.40
C HIS A 42 2.27 -18.49 -14.24
N THR A 43 1.96 -19.77 -14.46
CA THR A 43 1.35 -20.69 -13.47
C THR A 43 2.36 -21.37 -12.54
N GLN A 44 3.63 -20.96 -12.57
CA GLN A 44 4.70 -21.56 -11.78
C GLN A 44 4.84 -20.89 -10.40
N PRO A 45 5.13 -21.64 -9.32
CA PRO A 45 5.43 -21.06 -8.01
C PRO A 45 6.53 -20.01 -8.10
N ILE A 46 6.26 -18.77 -7.69
CA ILE A 46 7.27 -17.71 -7.71
C ILE A 46 8.36 -18.02 -6.68
N ASN A 47 9.56 -18.31 -7.19
CA ASN A 47 10.81 -18.37 -6.44
C ASN A 47 11.72 -17.20 -6.87
N TYR A 48 12.85 -17.00 -6.19
CA TYR A 48 13.82 -15.95 -6.50
C TYR A 48 14.15 -15.88 -8.00
N THR A 49 14.30 -17.03 -8.67
CA THR A 49 14.53 -17.17 -10.12
C THR A 49 13.40 -16.62 -10.99
N ASN A 50 12.15 -16.65 -10.54
CA ASN A 50 10.99 -16.14 -11.28
C ASN A 50 10.79 -14.62 -11.08
N VAL A 51 11.15 -14.07 -9.90
CA VAL A 51 11.15 -12.60 -9.69
C VAL A 51 12.17 -11.93 -10.62
N ILE A 52 13.31 -12.60 -10.84
CA ILE A 52 14.35 -12.17 -11.79
C ILE A 52 13.88 -12.19 -13.25
N GLN A 53 12.99 -13.12 -13.62
CA GLN A 53 12.46 -13.21 -15.00
C GLN A 53 11.45 -12.10 -15.33
N ILE A 54 10.91 -11.39 -14.33
CA ILE A 54 9.93 -10.30 -14.54
C ILE A 54 10.64 -8.95 -14.84
N GLY A 55 11.96 -8.85 -14.64
CA GLY A 55 12.77 -7.66 -14.94
C GLY A 55 13.83 -7.89 -16.03
N PRO A 56 14.22 -6.87 -16.83
CA PRO A 56 15.21 -7.01 -17.90
C PRO A 56 16.67 -7.15 -17.42
N ARG A 57 16.90 -7.40 -16.12
CA ARG A 57 18.25 -7.46 -15.53
C ARG A 57 18.45 -8.83 -14.91
N ASP A 58 19.37 -9.59 -15.49
CA ASP A 58 19.87 -10.87 -14.96
C ASP A 58 20.14 -10.72 -13.46
N GLY A 59 19.43 -11.52 -12.67
CA GLY A 59 19.36 -11.36 -11.23
C GLY A 59 20.72 -11.52 -10.58
N VAL A 60 21.05 -10.58 -9.70
CA VAL A 60 22.28 -10.67 -8.92
C VAL A 60 22.00 -10.64 -7.42
N LYS A 61 22.46 -11.75 -6.83
CA LYS A 61 23.04 -11.90 -5.50
C LYS A 61 24.07 -10.79 -5.25
N GLY A 62 23.73 -9.77 -4.47
CA GLY A 62 24.62 -8.66 -4.16
C GLY A 62 24.83 -8.52 -2.66
N ASP A 63 26.07 -8.29 -2.23
CA ASP A 63 26.33 -7.71 -0.93
C ASP A 63 25.48 -6.42 -0.80
N LEU A 64 24.83 -6.23 0.36
CA LEU A 64 24.01 -5.05 0.68
C LEU A 64 22.67 -4.89 -0.07
N ALA A 65 22.08 -5.94 -0.66
CA ALA A 65 20.69 -5.90 -1.14
C ALA A 65 19.71 -5.35 -0.06
N PRO A 66 18.62 -4.67 -0.45
CA PRO A 66 17.67 -4.13 0.51
C PRO A 66 17.07 -5.26 1.35
N VAL A 67 16.72 -4.95 2.60
CA VAL A 67 15.94 -5.86 3.44
C VAL A 67 14.49 -5.55 3.23
N VAL A 68 13.71 -6.53 2.80
CA VAL A 68 12.25 -6.45 2.79
C VAL A 68 11.75 -7.21 4.02
N ARG A 69 10.72 -6.68 4.69
CA ARG A 69 9.99 -7.37 5.75
C ARG A 69 8.49 -7.13 5.60
N ILE A 70 7.70 -8.17 5.76
CA ILE A 70 6.26 -8.05 5.95
C ILE A 70 6.03 -7.87 7.45
N VAL A 71 5.57 -6.67 7.86
CA VAL A 71 5.39 -6.32 9.29
C VAL A 71 3.92 -6.38 9.74
N SER A 72 3.00 -6.40 8.78
CA SER A 72 1.59 -6.75 8.94
C SER A 72 1.16 -7.46 7.65
N PRO A 73 0.36 -8.53 7.71
CA PRO A 73 -0.02 -9.28 8.91
C PRO A 73 1.18 -9.95 9.59
N LEU A 74 1.07 -10.34 10.87
CA LEU A 74 2.14 -11.11 11.52
C LEU A 74 2.20 -12.54 10.96
N ALA A 75 3.40 -13.13 10.90
CA ALA A 75 3.63 -14.40 10.21
C ALA A 75 2.88 -15.61 10.81
N ASP A 76 2.47 -15.54 12.07
CA ASP A 76 1.70 -16.57 12.78
C ASP A 76 0.22 -16.19 12.98
N SER A 77 -0.20 -15.04 12.46
CA SER A 77 -1.58 -14.59 12.48
C SER A 77 -2.46 -15.36 11.49
N ARG A 78 -3.77 -15.23 11.69
CA ARG A 78 -4.81 -15.73 10.79
C ARG A 78 -5.64 -14.57 10.27
N VAL A 79 -6.20 -14.74 9.09
CA VAL A 79 -7.06 -13.74 8.44
C VAL A 79 -8.43 -14.33 8.16
N ALA A 80 -9.45 -13.48 8.15
CA ALA A 80 -10.79 -13.91 7.73
C ALA A 80 -10.82 -14.18 6.20
N PRO A 81 -11.77 -15.01 5.70
CA PRO A 81 -11.83 -15.36 4.30
C PRO A 81 -12.38 -14.24 3.40
N GLY A 82 -13.25 -13.38 3.90
CA GLY A 82 -14.00 -12.43 3.08
C GLY A 82 -15.26 -13.03 2.44
N GLU A 83 -16.16 -12.13 2.02
CA GLU A 83 -17.51 -12.45 1.58
C GLU A 83 -17.68 -12.42 0.06
N SER A 84 -16.71 -11.88 -0.68
CA SER A 84 -16.79 -11.85 -2.14
C SER A 84 -16.70 -13.27 -2.72
N ARG A 85 -17.46 -13.53 -3.78
CA ARG A 85 -17.48 -14.81 -4.49
C ARG A 85 -17.36 -14.58 -5.99
N THR A 86 -16.85 -15.58 -6.70
CA THR A 86 -16.67 -15.50 -8.15
C THR A 86 -18.01 -15.33 -8.87
N GLY A 87 -18.04 -14.42 -9.84
CA GLY A 87 -19.18 -14.23 -10.74
C GLY A 87 -19.86 -12.87 -10.60
N GLU A 88 -20.60 -12.47 -11.64
CA GLU A 88 -21.32 -11.21 -11.69
C GLU A 88 -22.41 -11.16 -10.60
N GLY A 89 -22.44 -10.06 -9.83
CA GLY A 89 -23.40 -9.86 -8.74
C GLY A 89 -23.04 -10.57 -7.42
N ASN A 90 -21.94 -11.33 -7.40
CA ASN A 90 -21.46 -12.05 -6.21
C ASN A 90 -20.35 -11.30 -5.45
N GLY A 91 -20.08 -10.05 -5.84
CA GLY A 91 -19.10 -9.18 -5.19
C GLY A 91 -19.55 -8.71 -3.80
N SER A 92 -18.61 -8.51 -2.89
CA SER A 92 -18.84 -7.88 -1.59
C SER A 92 -17.69 -6.94 -1.23
N PRO A 93 -17.98 -5.76 -0.64
CA PRO A 93 -16.93 -4.88 -0.11
C PRO A 93 -16.29 -5.43 1.18
N ASN A 94 -16.84 -6.49 1.78
CA ASN A 94 -16.35 -7.11 2.99
C ASN A 94 -15.32 -8.20 2.66
N GLY A 95 -14.09 -7.80 2.36
CA GLY A 95 -12.99 -8.69 2.05
C GLY A 95 -12.40 -9.44 3.25
N ALA A 96 -11.23 -10.05 3.03
CA ALA A 96 -10.42 -10.59 4.10
C ALA A 96 -10.05 -9.52 5.14
N GLY A 97 -9.89 -8.25 4.71
CA GLY A 97 -9.92 -7.06 5.56
C GLY A 97 -8.69 -6.84 6.45
N PHE A 98 -7.58 -7.51 6.15
CA PHE A 98 -6.32 -7.30 6.87
C PHE A 98 -5.44 -6.23 6.20
N ALA A 99 -4.51 -5.65 6.96
CA ALA A 99 -3.54 -4.68 6.46
C ALA A 99 -2.22 -5.37 6.10
N VAL A 100 -1.76 -5.18 4.86
CA VAL A 100 -0.41 -5.57 4.41
C VAL A 100 0.50 -4.36 4.50
N ASN A 101 1.47 -4.42 5.41
CA ASN A 101 2.48 -3.40 5.61
C ASN A 101 3.87 -3.97 5.36
N LEU A 102 4.61 -3.27 4.51
CA LEU A 102 5.97 -3.65 4.13
C LEU A 102 6.96 -2.63 4.67
N GLU A 103 8.07 -3.13 5.18
CA GLU A 103 9.27 -2.36 5.48
C GLU A 103 10.35 -2.73 4.46
N VAL A 104 10.93 -1.73 3.79
CA VAL A 104 12.06 -1.91 2.87
C VAL A 104 13.21 -1.03 3.32
N VAL A 105 14.32 -1.65 3.76
CA VAL A 105 15.50 -0.96 4.30
C VAL A 105 16.67 -1.10 3.33
N THR A 106 17.13 -0.01 2.73
CA THR A 106 18.41 -0.03 2.00
C THR A 106 19.58 -0.07 2.99
N ARG A 107 20.67 -0.72 2.61
CA ARG A 107 21.87 -0.87 3.47
C ARG A 107 23.02 0.05 3.07
N ASP A 108 22.83 0.79 1.98
CA ASP A 108 23.77 1.76 1.41
C ASP A 108 22.98 2.84 0.64
N LYS A 109 23.71 3.72 -0.06
CA LYS A 109 23.16 4.85 -0.80
C LYS A 109 22.44 4.46 -2.11
N THR A 110 22.32 3.18 -2.42
CA THR A 110 21.55 2.75 -3.58
C THR A 110 20.07 2.99 -3.26
N ALA A 111 19.47 3.90 -4.00
CA ALA A 111 18.12 4.34 -3.73
C ALA A 111 17.06 3.33 -4.21
N LEU A 112 15.87 3.48 -3.65
CA LEU A 112 14.64 2.90 -4.18
C LEU A 112 13.95 3.92 -5.08
N ARG A 113 13.30 3.43 -6.15
CA ARG A 113 12.42 4.24 -7.02
C ARG A 113 11.01 4.20 -6.47
N VAL A 114 10.60 5.26 -5.79
CA VAL A 114 9.32 5.34 -5.10
C VAL A 114 8.82 6.78 -5.14
N LYS A 115 7.56 6.95 -5.52
CA LYS A 115 6.81 8.17 -5.27
C LYS A 115 6.09 8.03 -3.95
N GLU A 116 6.45 8.86 -2.99
CA GLU A 116 5.85 8.87 -1.67
C GLU A 116 4.56 9.69 -1.71
N ALA A 117 3.45 9.06 -1.31
CA ALA A 117 2.15 9.69 -1.35
C ALA A 117 1.13 8.94 -0.49
N THR A 118 0.04 9.63 -0.18
CA THR A 118 -1.17 9.05 0.42
C THR A 118 -2.05 8.32 -0.60
N ASN A 119 -1.63 8.25 -1.87
CA ASN A 119 -2.29 7.47 -2.91
C ASN A 119 -1.26 7.06 -3.98
N ILE A 120 -0.86 5.80 -3.96
CA ILE A 120 -0.02 5.13 -4.96
C ILE A 120 -0.73 3.92 -5.61
N ARG A 121 -2.06 3.89 -5.51
CA ARG A 121 -2.89 2.77 -5.99
C ARG A 121 -3.18 2.91 -7.48
N HIS A 122 -2.97 1.83 -8.22
CA HIS A 122 -3.21 1.74 -9.67
C HIS A 122 -3.99 0.45 -9.98
N VAL A 123 -5.33 0.57 -10.05
CA VAL A 123 -6.24 -0.58 -10.24
C VAL A 123 -6.12 -1.17 -11.65
N ASP A 124 -5.82 -0.35 -12.63
CA ASP A 124 -5.60 -0.74 -14.02
C ASP A 124 -4.36 -1.66 -14.15
N VAL A 125 -3.23 -1.30 -13.54
CA VAL A 125 -2.02 -2.14 -13.57
C VAL A 125 -2.16 -3.38 -12.68
N LEU A 126 -2.85 -3.28 -11.54
CA LEU A 126 -3.17 -4.43 -10.68
C LEU A 126 -3.92 -5.51 -11.46
N ASN A 127 -4.94 -5.10 -12.23
CA ASN A 127 -5.75 -5.99 -13.04
C ASN A 127 -4.98 -6.68 -14.18
N ALA A 128 -3.87 -6.08 -14.61
CA ALA A 128 -2.99 -6.62 -15.64
C ALA A 128 -1.77 -7.37 -15.05
N GLY A 129 -1.60 -7.38 -13.72
CA GLY A 129 -0.40 -7.92 -13.06
C GLY A 129 0.88 -7.13 -13.39
N GLY A 130 0.74 -5.85 -13.73
CA GLY A 130 1.83 -4.98 -14.15
C GLY A 130 2.68 -4.44 -13.01
N LEU A 131 3.67 -3.63 -13.36
CA LEU A 131 4.49 -2.87 -12.40
C LEU A 131 3.72 -1.64 -11.94
N ASN A 132 3.78 -1.33 -10.64
CA ASN A 132 3.24 -0.09 -10.13
C ASN A 132 4.13 1.08 -10.60
N PRO A 133 3.63 2.06 -11.38
CA PRO A 133 4.45 3.17 -11.87
C PRO A 133 4.96 4.08 -10.74
N ASP A 134 4.28 4.12 -9.59
CA ASP A 134 4.72 4.88 -8.43
C ASP A 134 5.74 4.11 -7.55
N ALA A 135 5.91 2.81 -7.78
CA ALA A 135 6.89 1.96 -7.09
C ALA A 135 7.34 0.78 -7.99
N PRO A 136 8.06 1.02 -9.10
CA PRO A 136 8.32 0.01 -10.13
C PRO A 136 9.21 -1.15 -9.66
N GLY A 137 9.93 -0.95 -8.55
CA GLY A 137 10.71 -2.01 -7.91
C GLY A 137 9.90 -2.94 -7.00
N LEU A 138 8.64 -2.61 -6.68
CA LEU A 138 7.81 -3.38 -5.75
C LEU A 138 7.12 -4.55 -6.46
N TYR A 139 7.20 -5.72 -5.83
CA TYR A 139 6.53 -6.94 -6.26
C TYR A 139 5.85 -7.62 -5.08
N VAL A 140 4.57 -7.94 -5.22
CA VAL A 140 3.81 -8.61 -4.16
C VAL A 140 2.94 -9.70 -4.78
N PHE A 141 2.97 -10.90 -4.20
CA PHE A 141 2.31 -12.07 -4.78
C PHE A 141 1.65 -12.91 -3.71
N PHE A 142 0.53 -13.53 -4.09
CA PHE A 142 -0.11 -14.61 -3.35
C PHE A 142 0.02 -15.92 -4.16
N ASP A 143 0.21 -17.05 -3.49
CA ASP A 143 0.22 -18.37 -4.14
C ASP A 143 -1.18 -18.98 -4.35
N THR A 144 -2.22 -18.19 -4.03
CA THR A 144 -3.64 -18.47 -4.28
C THR A 144 -4.28 -17.38 -5.11
N ASP A 145 -5.35 -17.74 -5.81
CA ASP A 145 -6.25 -16.78 -6.43
C ASP A 145 -6.90 -15.93 -5.33
N LEU A 146 -7.19 -14.67 -5.66
CA LEU A 146 -7.93 -13.73 -4.81
C LEU A 146 -9.15 -13.19 -5.57
N ILE A 147 -10.25 -12.95 -4.86
CA ILE A 147 -11.52 -12.50 -5.44
C ILE A 147 -11.74 -11.05 -5.05
N THR A 148 -11.77 -10.14 -6.03
CA THR A 148 -11.96 -8.71 -5.81
C THR A 148 -13.38 -8.39 -5.32
N PRO A 149 -13.62 -7.17 -4.79
CA PRO A 149 -14.94 -6.77 -4.33
C PRO A 149 -16.06 -6.77 -5.38
N ASP A 150 -15.73 -6.77 -6.67
CA ASP A 150 -16.68 -6.88 -7.79
C ASP A 150 -16.84 -8.33 -8.30
N GLY A 151 -16.25 -9.32 -7.61
CA GLY A 151 -16.39 -10.75 -7.92
C GLY A 151 -15.46 -11.25 -9.04
N LYS A 152 -14.51 -10.43 -9.48
CA LYS A 152 -13.47 -10.83 -10.44
C LYS A 152 -12.36 -11.61 -9.72
N VAL A 153 -11.78 -12.57 -10.42
CA VAL A 153 -10.63 -13.33 -9.93
C VAL A 153 -9.33 -12.64 -10.37
N LEU A 154 -8.48 -12.32 -9.40
CA LEU A 154 -7.07 -12.05 -9.61
C LEU A 154 -6.32 -13.37 -9.42
N PRO A 155 -5.64 -13.88 -10.47
CA PRO A 155 -5.01 -15.19 -10.39
C PRO A 155 -3.85 -15.18 -9.39
N LYS A 156 -3.55 -16.34 -8.81
CA LYS A 156 -2.33 -16.56 -8.05
C LYS A 156 -1.12 -16.09 -8.85
N PHE A 157 -0.12 -15.56 -8.15
CA PHE A 157 1.10 -15.00 -8.71
C PHE A 157 0.89 -13.75 -9.59
N ASN A 158 -0.30 -13.15 -9.59
CA ASN A 158 -0.50 -11.78 -10.07
C ASN A 158 0.31 -10.80 -9.22
N ASN A 159 0.86 -9.74 -9.83
CA ASN A 159 1.56 -8.70 -9.06
C ASN A 159 0.56 -7.73 -8.41
N PHE A 160 0.51 -7.74 -7.08
CA PHE A 160 -0.34 -6.89 -6.25
C PHE A 160 0.30 -5.56 -5.87
N ALA A 161 1.48 -5.21 -6.40
CA ALA A 161 2.10 -3.91 -6.14
C ALA A 161 1.19 -2.71 -6.47
N GLY A 162 0.32 -2.83 -7.49
CA GLY A 162 -0.68 -1.81 -7.84
C GLY A 162 -1.81 -1.65 -6.82
N ALA A 163 -1.96 -2.56 -5.85
CA ALA A 163 -2.99 -2.51 -4.82
C ALA A 163 -2.63 -1.58 -3.64
N PHE A 164 -1.35 -1.31 -3.43
CA PHE A 164 -0.87 -0.49 -2.31
C PHE A 164 -1.46 0.92 -2.35
N ASN A 165 -1.93 1.39 -1.21
CA ASN A 165 -2.59 2.68 -1.09
C ASN A 165 -1.58 3.78 -0.81
N VAL A 166 -0.58 3.54 0.03
CA VAL A 166 0.30 4.59 0.55
C VAL A 166 1.76 4.14 0.58
N ALA A 167 2.67 5.09 0.40
CA ALA A 167 4.10 4.89 0.61
C ALA A 167 4.75 6.13 1.26
N GLY A 168 5.68 5.90 2.17
CA GLY A 168 6.41 6.96 2.87
C GLY A 168 7.76 6.49 3.39
N THR A 169 8.70 7.42 3.61
CA THR A 169 10.09 7.08 3.96
C THR A 169 10.54 7.77 5.24
N ASP A 170 11.30 7.00 6.04
CA ASP A 170 12.07 7.49 7.17
C ASP A 170 13.56 7.53 6.81
N ASP A 171 14.28 8.49 7.36
CA ASP A 171 15.72 8.65 7.21
C ASP A 171 16.44 7.79 8.26
N THR A 172 16.97 6.67 7.80
CA THR A 172 17.61 5.64 8.63
C THR A 172 19.05 5.99 8.94
N PRO A 173 19.55 5.80 10.19
CA PRO A 173 20.93 6.13 10.49
C PRO A 173 21.91 5.34 9.62
N GLY A 174 22.83 6.07 8.99
CA GLY A 174 23.83 5.52 8.07
C GLY A 174 23.56 5.97 6.64
N ASP A 175 23.96 5.13 5.69
CA ASP A 175 23.87 5.42 4.26
C ASP A 175 22.53 4.98 3.63
N GLY A 176 21.70 4.25 4.38
CA GLY A 176 20.43 3.69 3.90
C GLY A 176 19.20 4.47 4.36
N VAL A 177 18.04 4.07 3.85
CA VAL A 177 16.72 4.65 4.19
C VAL A 177 15.73 3.52 4.43
N THR A 178 14.67 3.79 5.19
CA THR A 178 13.56 2.85 5.37
C THR A 178 12.32 3.38 4.67
N THR A 179 11.88 2.70 3.62
CA THR A 179 10.63 2.99 2.93
C THR A 179 9.56 2.01 3.34
N TRP A 180 8.35 2.52 3.56
CA TRP A 180 7.19 1.77 4.00
C TRP A 180 6.11 1.79 2.93
N PHE A 181 5.33 0.71 2.88
CA PHE A 181 4.17 0.59 2.00
C PHE A 181 3.00 0.02 2.80
N GLY A 182 1.81 0.58 2.60
CA GLY A 182 0.58 0.09 3.23
C GLY A 182 -0.51 -0.23 2.21
N TRP A 183 -1.22 -1.34 2.44
CA TRP A 183 -2.35 -1.80 1.65
C TRP A 183 -3.44 -2.40 2.53
N HIS A 184 -4.69 -1.98 2.33
CA HIS A 184 -5.86 -2.67 2.87
C HIS A 184 -6.38 -3.74 1.89
N VAL A 185 -6.32 -5.02 2.27
CA VAL A 185 -6.77 -6.14 1.45
C VAL A 185 -8.29 -6.24 1.46
N LEU A 186 -8.92 -5.87 0.34
CA LEU A 186 -10.37 -5.96 0.14
C LEU A 186 -10.79 -7.26 -0.55
N GLU A 187 -9.82 -8.00 -1.05
CA GLU A 187 -10.02 -9.24 -1.75
C GLU A 187 -10.41 -10.35 -0.77
N SER A 188 -11.21 -11.30 -1.25
CA SER A 188 -11.61 -12.50 -0.53
C SER A 188 -10.78 -13.70 -0.99
N VAL A 189 -10.59 -14.64 -0.08
CA VAL A 189 -9.88 -15.90 -0.29
C VAL A 189 -10.90 -16.97 -0.72
N PRO A 190 -10.61 -17.80 -1.75
CA PRO A 190 -11.48 -18.88 -2.19
C PRO A 190 -11.89 -19.83 -1.06
N GLU A 191 -13.05 -20.48 -1.18
CA GLU A 191 -13.63 -21.31 -0.10
C GLU A 191 -12.83 -22.59 0.21
N ASP A 192 -12.07 -23.09 -0.76
CA ASP A 192 -11.25 -24.30 -0.66
C ASP A 192 -9.82 -24.05 -0.14
N VAL A 193 -9.49 -22.80 0.18
CA VAL A 193 -8.15 -22.38 0.61
C VAL A 193 -8.14 -22.13 2.13
N ASP A 194 -7.41 -22.95 2.87
CA ASP A 194 -7.28 -22.83 4.33
C ASP A 194 -5.99 -22.11 4.76
N GLN A 195 -5.04 -21.96 3.84
CA GLN A 195 -3.81 -21.21 4.03
C GLN A 195 -3.24 -20.77 2.69
N PHE A 196 -2.48 -19.69 2.70
CA PHE A 196 -1.78 -19.19 1.53
C PHE A 196 -0.51 -18.45 1.92
N THR A 197 0.37 -18.22 0.95
CA THR A 197 1.66 -17.56 1.13
C THR A 197 1.64 -16.18 0.51
N LEU A 198 1.98 -15.17 1.29
CA LEU A 198 2.28 -13.82 0.82
C LEU A 198 3.81 -13.70 0.61
N THR A 199 4.22 -13.31 -0.59
CA THR A 199 5.62 -12.97 -0.90
C THR A 199 5.70 -11.50 -1.27
N ALA A 200 6.63 -10.77 -0.66
CA ALA A 200 6.95 -9.39 -1.01
C ALA A 200 8.42 -9.29 -1.41
N ALA A 201 8.72 -8.56 -2.47
CA ALA A 201 10.07 -8.29 -2.92
C ALA A 201 10.22 -6.85 -3.39
N PHE A 202 11.45 -6.34 -3.31
CA PHE A 202 11.80 -5.03 -3.83
C PHE A 202 13.12 -5.09 -4.60
N VAL A 203 13.12 -4.52 -5.80
CA VAL A 203 14.30 -4.35 -6.66
C VAL A 203 14.79 -2.91 -6.52
N ASP A 204 16.00 -2.69 -6.01
CA ASP A 204 16.59 -1.36 -5.92
C ASP A 204 17.14 -0.86 -7.28
N ASP A 205 17.64 0.39 -7.33
CA ASP A 205 18.12 0.99 -8.59
C ASP A 205 19.35 0.28 -9.19
N ALA A 206 20.12 -0.45 -8.37
CA ALA A 206 21.22 -1.31 -8.81
C ALA A 206 20.75 -2.69 -9.32
N GLY A 207 19.46 -3.01 -9.21
CA GLY A 207 18.90 -4.30 -9.60
C GLY A 207 19.04 -5.39 -8.55
N ARG A 208 19.37 -5.05 -7.30
CA ARG A 208 19.47 -6.02 -6.19
C ARG A 208 18.09 -6.28 -5.60
N ILE A 209 17.86 -7.52 -5.17
CA ILE A 209 16.55 -7.99 -4.73
C ILE A 209 16.56 -8.29 -3.24
N GLY A 210 15.72 -7.56 -2.49
CA GLY A 210 15.28 -7.94 -1.16
C GLY A 210 13.95 -8.70 -1.25
N MET A 211 13.73 -9.68 -0.36
CA MET A 211 12.48 -10.46 -0.35
C MET A 211 12.15 -10.92 1.06
N ASP A 212 10.85 -11.01 1.34
CA ASP A 212 10.30 -11.68 2.51
C ASP A 212 9.08 -12.52 2.12
N ARG A 213 8.75 -13.49 2.99
CA ARG A 213 7.65 -14.42 2.78
C ARG A 213 7.04 -14.85 4.10
N ILE A 214 5.72 -14.80 4.17
CA ILE A 214 4.95 -15.32 5.30
C ILE A 214 3.82 -16.24 4.80
N THR A 215 3.39 -17.15 5.66
CA THR A 215 2.24 -18.03 5.38
C THR A 215 1.12 -17.69 6.36
N LEU A 216 -0.06 -17.40 5.82
CA LEU A 216 -1.23 -16.99 6.56
C LEU A 216 -2.26 -18.11 6.54
N LYS A 217 -2.87 -18.35 7.70
CA LYS A 217 -4.01 -19.26 7.80
C LYS A 217 -5.31 -18.48 7.61
N VAL A 218 -6.29 -19.14 7.02
CA VAL A 218 -7.63 -18.59 6.87
C VAL A 218 -8.48 -19.09 8.02
N ASP A 219 -8.97 -18.17 8.85
CA ASP A 219 -9.89 -18.48 9.94
C ASP A 219 -11.32 -18.18 9.50
N ARG A 220 -12.10 -19.25 9.31
CA ARG A 220 -13.49 -19.16 8.83
C ARG A 220 -14.51 -19.08 9.97
N SER A 221 -14.08 -18.83 11.22
CA SER A 221 -15.01 -18.56 12.33
C SER A 221 -15.81 -17.27 12.13
N ARG A 222 -15.31 -16.37 11.28
CA ARG A 222 -15.91 -15.11 10.87
C ARG A 222 -15.93 -15.01 9.33
N SER A 223 -16.87 -14.25 8.77
CA SER A 223 -17.08 -14.19 7.32
C SER A 223 -16.12 -13.26 6.59
N SER A 224 -15.66 -12.21 7.26
CA SER A 224 -14.84 -11.13 6.70
C SER A 224 -13.99 -10.45 7.76
N GLY A 225 -12.99 -9.66 7.36
CA GLY A 225 -12.21 -8.83 8.30
C GLY A 225 -13.11 -7.88 9.07
N GLN A 226 -14.08 -7.27 8.37
CA GLN A 226 -15.07 -6.39 8.98
C GLN A 226 -15.88 -7.07 10.11
N SER A 227 -16.05 -8.40 10.05
CA SER A 227 -16.76 -9.17 11.07
C SER A 227 -15.86 -9.67 12.22
N LEU A 228 -14.55 -9.45 12.14
CA LEU A 228 -13.62 -9.69 13.25
C LEU A 228 -13.78 -8.65 14.35
N THR A 229 -14.22 -7.44 14.01
CA THR A 229 -14.39 -6.34 14.97
C THR A 229 -15.84 -5.89 15.05
N PRO A 230 -16.31 -5.36 16.19
CA PRO A 230 -17.64 -4.79 16.27
C PRO A 230 -17.75 -3.53 15.41
N GLU A 231 -18.98 -3.19 15.03
CA GLU A 231 -19.28 -1.93 14.34
C GLU A 231 -18.77 -0.72 15.15
N PRO A 232 -18.18 0.29 14.49
CA PRO A 232 -17.74 1.51 15.16
C PRO A 232 -18.84 2.20 15.95
N SER A 233 -18.61 2.39 17.26
CA SER A 233 -19.43 3.22 18.12
C SER A 233 -18.58 4.29 18.81
N ALA A 234 -19.20 5.40 19.21
CA ALA A 234 -18.52 6.40 20.03
C ALA A 234 -18.04 5.75 21.34
N VAL A 235 -16.79 6.04 21.72
CA VAL A 235 -16.18 5.54 22.96
C VAL A 235 -15.67 6.70 23.79
N SER A 236 -15.75 6.56 25.11
CA SER A 236 -15.15 7.46 26.09
C SER A 236 -14.07 6.71 26.83
N GLY A 237 -12.82 7.13 26.66
CA GLY A 237 -11.65 6.42 27.16
C GLY A 237 -11.13 6.92 28.51
N THR A 238 -10.65 6.01 29.35
CA THR A 238 -9.87 6.32 30.55
C THR A 238 -8.52 5.60 30.49
N GLU A 239 -7.43 6.36 30.58
CA GLU A 239 -6.06 5.83 30.61
C GLU A 239 -5.73 5.17 31.96
N GLY A 240 -4.80 4.20 31.94
CA GLY A 240 -4.25 3.59 33.16
C GLY A 240 -5.14 2.54 33.83
N LEU A 241 -6.28 2.21 33.22
CA LEU A 241 -7.13 1.11 33.70
C LEU A 241 -6.47 -0.25 33.43
N PRO A 242 -6.54 -1.21 34.38
CA PRO A 242 -6.08 -2.58 34.15
C PRO A 242 -6.79 -3.24 32.96
N GLY A 243 -6.02 -4.01 32.17
CA GLY A 243 -6.53 -4.67 30.97
C GLY A 243 -6.83 -3.74 29.79
N ALA A 244 -6.30 -2.51 29.80
CA ALA A 244 -6.35 -1.64 28.63
C ALA A 244 -5.66 -2.30 27.41
N PRO A 245 -6.04 -1.92 26.17
CA PRO A 245 -5.41 -2.44 24.97
C PRO A 245 -3.88 -2.31 24.97
N GLU A 246 -3.21 -3.31 24.44
CA GLU A 246 -1.78 -3.21 24.11
C GLU A 246 -1.65 -2.41 22.82
N VAL A 247 -1.05 -1.21 22.89
CA VAL A 247 -0.88 -0.32 21.74
C VAL A 247 0.60 -0.19 21.38
N THR A 248 0.89 -0.28 20.09
CA THR A 248 2.24 -0.21 19.54
C THR A 248 2.29 0.74 18.34
N ILE A 249 3.39 1.50 18.25
CA ILE A 249 3.77 2.24 17.04
C ILE A 249 4.93 1.47 16.43
N ILE A 250 4.74 0.96 15.21
CA ILE A 250 5.74 0.13 14.51
C ILE A 250 6.62 0.99 13.60
N ALA A 251 6.00 1.98 12.96
CA ALA A 251 6.65 2.96 12.09
C ALA A 251 6.29 4.39 12.54
N PRO A 252 7.21 5.35 12.45
CA PRO A 252 8.59 5.19 12.00
C PRO A 252 9.43 4.38 13.01
N ARG A 253 10.44 3.64 12.54
CA ARG A 253 11.28 2.79 13.41
C ARG A 253 12.33 3.60 14.16
N VAL A 254 12.31 3.69 15.47
CA VAL A 254 13.46 4.26 16.21
C VAL A 254 14.69 3.34 16.03
N PRO A 255 15.90 3.84 15.69
CA PRO A 255 16.35 5.24 15.73
C PRO A 255 16.31 6.03 14.40
N THR A 256 15.40 5.73 13.46
CA THR A 256 15.16 6.57 12.27
C THR A 256 14.70 7.98 12.64
N SER A 257 14.95 8.88 11.70
CA SER A 257 14.53 10.28 11.75
C SER A 257 13.50 10.56 10.65
N ILE A 258 12.71 11.60 10.83
CA ILE A 258 11.63 11.95 9.90
C ILE A 258 11.86 13.32 9.28
N ALA A 259 11.55 13.46 8.00
CA ALA A 259 11.51 14.78 7.36
C ALA A 259 10.38 15.64 7.95
N HIS A 260 10.53 16.97 7.89
CA HIS A 260 9.57 17.90 8.48
C HIS A 260 8.55 18.46 7.47
N GLY A 261 8.76 18.26 6.17
CA GLY A 261 7.93 18.82 5.08
C GLY A 261 8.20 20.30 4.81
N ALA A 262 7.75 20.79 3.66
CA ALA A 262 7.80 22.21 3.32
C ALA A 262 7.06 23.07 4.36
N GLN A 263 7.77 24.02 4.97
CA GLN A 263 7.27 24.78 6.13
C GLN A 263 6.39 26.00 5.75
N ASP A 264 6.36 26.35 4.47
CA ASP A 264 5.69 27.53 3.93
C ASP A 264 4.45 27.15 3.08
N ASN A 265 3.93 28.12 2.32
CA ASN A 265 2.74 27.93 1.48
C ASN A 265 3.04 27.16 0.17
N THR A 266 4.26 26.66 -0.03
CA THR A 266 4.61 25.78 -1.16
C THR A 266 4.30 24.31 -0.89
N LEU A 267 3.86 23.98 0.33
CA LEU A 267 3.45 22.63 0.71
C LEU A 267 2.37 22.09 -0.24
N ASN A 268 2.62 20.90 -0.76
CA ASN A 268 1.76 20.16 -1.66
C ASN A 268 1.96 18.65 -1.44
N ALA A 269 1.32 17.83 -2.27
CA ALA A 269 1.32 16.37 -2.11
C ALA A 269 2.70 15.70 -2.24
N THR A 270 3.70 16.36 -2.85
CA THR A 270 5.00 15.75 -3.15
C THR A 270 6.15 16.30 -2.31
N ASN A 271 5.91 17.26 -1.42
CA ASN A 271 6.94 17.88 -0.57
C ASN A 271 6.54 17.96 0.91
N GLY A 272 5.56 17.14 1.33
CA GLY A 272 5.23 16.96 2.74
C GLY A 272 6.31 16.22 3.52
N ALA A 273 6.07 15.97 4.80
CA ALA A 273 6.95 15.17 5.65
C ALA A 273 7.09 13.75 5.11
N LEU A 274 5.99 13.16 4.62
CA LEU A 274 5.90 11.91 3.87
C LEU A 274 6.49 10.67 4.57
N PHE A 275 6.67 10.70 5.89
CA PHE A 275 6.97 9.50 6.67
C PHE A 275 5.71 8.68 6.94
N PHE A 276 5.89 7.40 7.26
CA PHE A 276 4.80 6.44 7.46
C PHE A 276 4.57 6.20 8.96
N ILE A 277 3.31 6.08 9.35
CA ILE A 277 2.89 5.72 10.69
C ILE A 277 2.05 4.46 10.61
N GLN A 278 2.44 3.46 11.40
CA GLN A 278 1.64 2.26 11.66
C GLN A 278 1.36 2.17 13.15
N VAL A 279 0.07 2.13 13.50
CA VAL A 279 -0.41 1.86 14.85
C VAL A 279 -1.05 0.48 14.84
N SER A 280 -0.65 -0.37 15.79
CA SER A 280 -1.31 -1.67 16.02
C SER A 280 -1.79 -1.76 17.46
N ALA A 281 -2.98 -2.32 17.65
CA ALA A 281 -3.57 -2.53 18.97
C ALA A 281 -4.23 -3.90 19.11
N VAL A 282 -4.15 -4.47 20.31
CA VAL A 282 -4.82 -5.72 20.68
C VAL A 282 -5.60 -5.49 21.97
N ALA A 283 -6.89 -5.79 21.96
CA ALA A 283 -7.72 -5.73 23.16
C ALA A 283 -7.37 -6.87 24.13
N GLN A 284 -7.63 -6.67 25.43
CA GLN A 284 -7.43 -7.72 26.44
C GLN A 284 -8.75 -8.19 27.06
N GLY A 285 -8.79 -9.48 27.40
CA GLY A 285 -9.99 -10.12 27.95
C GLY A 285 -11.12 -10.18 26.92
N ASP A 286 -12.34 -9.90 27.36
CA ASP A 286 -13.54 -9.94 26.52
C ASP A 286 -13.86 -8.59 25.84
N ALA A 287 -12.97 -7.60 25.93
CA ALA A 287 -13.17 -6.33 25.23
C ALA A 287 -12.74 -6.44 23.77
N GLU A 288 -13.27 -5.53 22.97
CA GLU A 288 -13.03 -5.46 21.53
C GLU A 288 -12.65 -4.03 21.12
N ILE A 289 -12.14 -3.87 19.90
CA ILE A 289 -11.83 -2.57 19.31
C ILE A 289 -12.70 -2.43 18.05
N GLY A 290 -13.59 -1.44 18.03
CA GLY A 290 -14.51 -1.24 16.91
C GLY A 290 -13.88 -0.43 15.77
N VAL A 291 -13.87 -1.02 14.56
CA VAL A 291 -13.36 -0.41 13.34
C VAL A 291 -14.22 -0.79 12.12
N SER A 292 -14.41 0.17 11.22
CA SER A 292 -14.99 -0.05 9.89
C SER A 292 -13.85 0.03 8.89
N GLU A 293 -13.30 -1.12 8.53
CA GLU A 293 -12.10 -1.26 7.70
C GLU A 293 -12.41 -0.93 6.24
N ASN A 294 -13.61 -1.32 5.79
CA ASN A 294 -14.11 -0.99 4.46
C ASN A 294 -14.50 0.49 4.31
N GLY A 295 -14.54 1.25 5.41
CA GLY A 295 -14.95 2.66 5.45
C GLY A 295 -16.41 2.90 5.08
N ILE A 296 -17.25 1.85 5.10
CA ILE A 296 -18.68 1.90 4.82
C ILE A 296 -19.41 2.08 6.14
N ARG A 297 -20.11 3.21 6.27
CA ARG A 297 -20.98 3.51 7.42
C ARG A 297 -22.41 3.71 6.94
N GLN A 298 -23.37 3.39 7.81
CA GLN A 298 -24.79 3.59 7.51
C GLN A 298 -25.04 5.06 7.10
N GLY A 299 -25.58 5.27 5.90
CA GLY A 299 -25.90 6.61 5.37
C GLY A 299 -24.73 7.40 4.75
N VAL A 300 -23.54 6.80 4.59
CA VAL A 300 -22.40 7.42 3.91
C VAL A 300 -22.08 6.68 2.62
N VAL A 301 -22.16 7.37 1.47
CA VAL A 301 -21.59 6.89 0.21
C VAL A 301 -20.09 7.18 0.25
N ASN A 302 -19.28 6.21 0.66
CA ASN A 302 -17.83 6.37 0.57
C ASN A 302 -17.43 6.21 -0.91
N PRO A 303 -16.85 7.25 -1.56
CA PRO A 303 -16.47 7.18 -2.97
C PRO A 303 -15.34 6.17 -3.22
N THR A 304 -14.67 5.68 -2.18
CA THR A 304 -13.58 4.71 -2.30
C THR A 304 -13.65 3.69 -1.16
N VAL A 305 -14.24 2.53 -1.44
CA VAL A 305 -14.25 1.39 -0.51
C VAL A 305 -12.82 1.03 -0.11
N GLY A 306 -12.64 0.75 1.18
CA GLY A 306 -11.37 0.33 1.79
C GLY A 306 -10.47 1.46 2.27
N LEU A 307 -10.97 2.69 2.35
CA LEU A 307 -10.29 3.80 3.02
C LEU A 307 -11.08 4.27 4.25
N ILE A 308 -10.38 4.46 5.36
CA ILE A 308 -10.98 4.88 6.63
C ILE A 308 -10.83 6.37 6.92
N ALA A 309 -10.21 7.14 6.02
CA ALA A 309 -9.96 8.56 6.21
C ALA A 309 -11.28 9.35 6.40
N ASP A 310 -11.28 10.27 7.35
CA ASP A 310 -12.43 11.10 7.70
C ASP A 310 -11.99 12.55 7.95
N GLY A 311 -11.37 13.17 6.94
CA GLY A 311 -10.80 14.51 7.04
C GLY A 311 -11.78 15.61 7.50
N SER A 312 -13.10 15.37 7.43
CA SER A 312 -14.13 16.26 7.99
C SER A 312 -14.06 16.41 9.51
N GLN A 313 -13.43 15.43 10.18
CA GLN A 313 -13.22 15.40 11.63
C GLN A 313 -11.87 16.00 12.04
N ILE A 314 -11.13 16.61 11.10
CA ILE A 314 -9.98 17.45 11.43
C ILE A 314 -10.47 18.88 11.64
N PRO A 315 -10.06 19.56 12.73
CA PRO A 315 -10.47 20.93 12.96
C PRO A 315 -9.94 21.84 11.84
N ASN A 316 -10.82 22.69 11.33
CA ASN A 316 -10.52 23.64 10.29
C ASN A 316 -11.40 24.88 10.46
N PRO A 317 -10.84 26.00 10.96
CA PRO A 317 -11.59 27.24 11.16
C PRO A 317 -12.23 27.78 9.88
N THR A 318 -11.63 27.52 8.72
CA THR A 318 -12.11 28.00 7.41
C THR A 318 -13.44 27.33 7.03
N THR A 319 -13.64 26.08 7.41
CA THR A 319 -14.87 25.31 7.12
C THR A 319 -15.81 25.23 8.33
N GLY A 320 -15.41 25.76 9.50
CA GLY A 320 -16.15 25.63 10.75
C GLY A 320 -16.07 24.23 11.38
N ALA A 321 -15.20 23.34 10.88
CA ALA A 321 -15.02 22.02 11.46
C ALA A 321 -14.36 22.13 12.84
N THR A 322 -15.02 21.59 13.87
CA THR A 322 -14.55 21.65 15.27
C THR A 322 -13.56 20.54 15.63
N GLY A 323 -13.39 19.56 14.76
CA GLY A 323 -12.62 18.35 15.05
C GLY A 323 -13.44 17.27 15.78
N GLY A 324 -12.97 16.04 15.72
CA GLY A 324 -13.61 14.88 16.34
C GLY A 324 -12.84 13.58 16.13
N PRO A 325 -13.34 12.45 16.67
CA PRO A 325 -12.76 11.14 16.41
C PRO A 325 -12.94 10.73 14.95
N ASN A 326 -12.10 9.83 14.45
CA ASN A 326 -12.36 9.17 13.17
C ASN A 326 -13.61 8.29 13.34
N ARG A 327 -14.72 8.59 12.66
CA ARG A 327 -15.95 7.80 12.88
C ARG A 327 -15.86 6.36 12.33
N ASN A 328 -14.83 6.02 11.54
CA ASN A 328 -14.53 4.64 11.10
C ASN A 328 -13.65 3.90 12.11
N PHE A 329 -12.90 4.62 12.95
CA PHE A 329 -12.11 4.05 14.03
C PHE A 329 -12.16 4.97 15.27
N PRO A 330 -13.31 5.04 15.96
CA PRO A 330 -13.56 6.07 16.98
C PRO A 330 -12.63 5.99 18.19
N GLY A 331 -12.14 4.78 18.51
CA GLY A 331 -11.23 4.55 19.62
C GLY A 331 -9.78 4.92 19.34
N LEU A 332 -9.40 5.20 18.09
CA LEU A 332 -8.04 5.59 17.72
C LEU A 332 -7.84 7.10 17.93
N GLU A 333 -6.79 7.44 18.66
CA GLU A 333 -6.25 8.79 18.70
C GLU A 333 -4.77 8.77 18.35
N LEU A 334 -4.34 9.73 17.53
CA LEU A 334 -2.93 10.00 17.29
C LEU A 334 -2.66 11.49 17.41
N THR A 335 -1.62 11.87 18.13
CA THR A 335 -1.23 13.28 18.29
C THR A 335 0.27 13.45 18.10
N PHE A 336 0.65 14.63 17.63
CA PHE A 336 2.04 15.10 17.65
C PHE A 336 2.23 16.14 18.75
N SER A 337 3.46 16.24 19.26
CA SER A 337 3.90 17.31 20.16
C SER A 337 3.99 18.68 19.49
N ASP A 338 3.83 18.75 18.17
CA ASP A 338 4.01 19.94 17.35
C ASP A 338 2.84 20.09 16.38
N PRO A 339 2.49 21.33 15.96
CA PRO A 339 1.45 21.55 14.98
C PRO A 339 1.80 20.95 13.61
N ILE A 340 0.79 20.69 12.79
CA ILE A 340 0.96 20.36 11.38
C ILE A 340 0.32 21.41 10.48
N ARG A 341 0.92 21.62 9.30
CA ARG A 341 0.32 22.36 8.19
C ARG A 341 -0.15 21.39 7.13
N GLN A 342 -1.41 21.50 6.73
CA GLN A 342 -1.97 20.79 5.58
C GLN A 342 -1.73 21.60 4.29
N ALA A 343 -1.70 20.93 3.14
CA ALA A 343 -1.45 21.58 1.83
C ALA A 343 -2.47 22.68 1.48
N ASN A 344 -3.68 22.62 2.04
CA ASN A 344 -4.70 23.68 1.89
C ASN A 344 -4.43 24.92 2.79
N GLY A 345 -3.30 24.97 3.49
CA GLY A 345 -2.92 26.03 4.42
C GLY A 345 -3.51 25.90 5.83
N ASN A 346 -4.38 24.92 6.09
CA ASN A 346 -4.93 24.69 7.42
C ASN A 346 -3.82 24.28 8.40
N ILE A 347 -3.83 24.88 9.60
CA ILE A 347 -2.90 24.54 10.68
C ILE A 347 -3.68 23.81 11.76
N VAL A 348 -3.27 22.57 12.03
CA VAL A 348 -3.80 21.77 13.12
C VAL A 348 -2.82 21.86 14.28
N LEU A 349 -3.31 22.30 15.44
CA LEU A 349 -2.47 22.53 16.63
C LEU A 349 -1.92 21.21 17.20
N ALA A 350 -0.80 21.31 17.93
CA ALA A 350 -0.23 20.19 18.68
C ALA A 350 -1.26 19.57 19.64
N GLY A 351 -1.18 18.26 19.85
CA GLY A 351 -2.08 17.53 20.75
C GLY A 351 -3.50 17.28 20.21
N VAL A 352 -3.87 17.81 19.04
CA VAL A 352 -5.15 17.51 18.38
C VAL A 352 -5.13 16.09 17.82
N ASN A 353 -6.26 15.39 17.88
CA ASN A 353 -6.42 14.06 17.30
C ASN A 353 -6.31 14.10 15.75
N LEU A 354 -5.33 13.37 15.23
CA LEU A 354 -5.01 13.19 13.81
C LEU A 354 -5.46 11.83 13.26
N ALA A 355 -6.06 10.97 14.06
CA ALA A 355 -6.64 9.70 13.61
C ALA A 355 -7.61 9.82 12.41
N PRO A 356 -8.35 10.95 12.21
CA PRO A 356 -9.14 11.12 11.00
C PRO A 356 -8.34 11.22 9.69
N LEU A 357 -7.01 11.34 9.75
CA LEU A 357 -6.13 11.33 8.57
C LEU A 357 -5.65 9.92 8.18
N PHE A 358 -5.88 8.90 9.01
CA PHE A 358 -5.49 7.53 8.70
C PHE A 358 -6.22 7.02 7.46
N ASN A 359 -5.50 6.34 6.57
CA ASN A 359 -6.00 5.88 5.29
C ASN A 359 -6.49 4.44 5.35
N ILE A 360 -5.70 3.58 5.99
CA ILE A 360 -5.90 2.13 6.02
C ILE A 360 -6.23 1.71 7.44
N ALA A 361 -7.15 0.75 7.56
CA ALA A 361 -7.20 -0.14 8.70
C ALA A 361 -7.43 -1.57 8.23
N GLY A 362 -7.04 -2.52 9.06
CA GLY A 362 -7.37 -3.92 8.88
C GLY A 362 -7.14 -4.72 10.15
N SER A 363 -7.69 -5.94 10.18
CA SER A 363 -7.64 -6.81 11.34
C SER A 363 -7.19 -8.21 11.00
N GLU A 364 -6.59 -8.84 12.01
CA GLU A 364 -6.13 -10.22 11.98
C GLU A 364 -6.32 -10.85 13.35
N ILE A 365 -6.28 -12.18 13.40
CA ILE A 365 -6.32 -12.95 14.63
C ILE A 365 -4.89 -13.35 14.98
N ASP A 366 -4.36 -12.87 16.10
CA ASP A 366 -3.01 -13.20 16.57
C ASP A 366 -2.89 -14.68 16.96
N ALA A 367 -1.67 -15.15 17.23
CA ALA A 367 -1.41 -16.54 17.60
C ALA A 367 -2.14 -17.01 18.88
N ASN A 368 -2.59 -16.08 19.73
CA ASN A 368 -3.36 -16.37 20.94
C ASN A 368 -4.88 -16.32 20.71
N GLY A 369 -5.32 -16.08 19.48
CA GLY A 369 -6.74 -15.97 19.14
C GLY A 369 -7.35 -14.59 19.40
N ARG A 370 -6.53 -13.56 19.71
CA ARG A 370 -7.01 -12.20 19.95
C ARG A 370 -7.02 -11.41 18.65
N ILE A 371 -8.00 -10.52 18.50
CA ILE A 371 -8.07 -9.65 17.33
C ILE A 371 -7.06 -8.51 17.49
N ARG A 372 -6.16 -8.40 16.52
CA ARG A 372 -5.27 -7.25 16.33
C ARG A 372 -5.85 -6.36 15.27
N VAL A 373 -5.94 -5.07 15.57
CA VAL A 373 -6.28 -4.03 14.59
C VAL A 373 -5.01 -3.25 14.26
N THR A 374 -4.76 -3.02 12.98
CA THR A 374 -3.67 -2.20 12.45
C THR A 374 -4.26 -1.05 11.66
N ALA A 375 -3.69 0.14 11.79
CA ALA A 375 -4.07 1.31 11.01
C ALA A 375 -2.83 2.08 10.56
N ASP A 376 -2.90 2.63 9.34
CA ASP A 376 -1.77 3.28 8.68
C ASP A 376 -2.08 4.67 8.13
N TRP A 377 -1.06 5.52 8.16
CA TRP A 377 -1.09 6.87 7.62
C TRP A 377 0.27 7.27 7.05
N VAL A 378 0.28 7.89 5.86
CA VAL A 378 1.45 8.64 5.37
C VAL A 378 1.24 10.12 5.65
N VAL A 379 2.20 10.73 6.34
CA VAL A 379 2.10 12.12 6.80
C VAL A 379 2.37 13.09 5.64
N GLY A 380 1.38 13.27 4.77
CA GLY A 380 1.42 14.23 3.65
C GLY A 380 1.40 15.71 4.06
N THR A 381 1.49 16.00 5.36
CA THR A 381 1.50 17.35 5.94
C THR A 381 2.93 17.77 6.28
N ALA A 382 3.14 19.04 6.59
CA ALA A 382 4.38 19.49 7.20
C ALA A 382 4.25 19.51 8.72
N LEU A 383 5.29 19.05 9.43
CA LEU A 383 5.47 19.22 10.87
C LEU A 383 6.07 20.59 11.14
N LEU A 384 5.32 21.47 11.82
CA LEU A 384 5.74 22.83 12.14
C LEU A 384 6.62 22.83 13.40
N VAL A 385 7.88 22.43 13.22
CA VAL A 385 8.87 22.32 14.29
C VAL A 385 9.74 23.57 14.37
N PRO A 386 10.04 24.11 15.57
CA PRO A 386 11.05 25.15 15.74
C PRO A 386 12.42 24.68 15.20
N ALA A 387 13.20 25.59 14.63
CA ALA A 387 14.47 25.27 13.97
C ALA A 387 15.52 24.61 14.89
N ASP A 388 15.46 24.91 16.19
CA ASP A 388 16.32 24.35 17.22
C ASP A 388 15.82 23.00 17.78
N LYS A 389 14.56 22.66 17.55
CA LYS A 389 13.98 21.38 18.01
C LYS A 389 14.55 20.22 17.21
N LYS A 390 14.86 19.11 17.91
CA LYS A 390 15.49 17.91 17.32
C LYS A 390 14.60 16.69 17.32
N THR A 391 13.50 16.71 18.06
CA THR A 391 12.62 15.57 18.22
C THR A 391 11.15 15.97 18.17
N VAL A 392 10.32 15.03 17.75
CA VAL A 392 8.86 15.10 17.82
C VAL A 392 8.38 13.88 18.59
N THR A 393 7.40 14.06 19.47
CA THR A 393 6.72 12.95 20.16
C THR A 393 5.44 12.62 19.41
N ILE A 394 5.30 11.36 19.02
CA ILE A 394 4.08 10.76 18.48
C ILE A 394 3.41 10.02 19.63
N THR A 395 2.17 10.37 19.97
CA THR A 395 1.38 9.63 20.96
C THR A 395 0.23 8.94 20.25
N ALA A 396 0.15 7.62 20.37
CA ALA A 396 -0.97 6.84 19.89
C ALA A 396 -1.76 6.28 21.08
N LYS A 397 -3.08 6.34 20.98
CA LYS A 397 -4.01 5.75 21.95
C LYS A 397 -5.05 4.92 21.24
N VAL A 398 -5.46 3.83 21.87
CA VAL A 398 -6.60 3.03 21.42
C VAL A 398 -7.49 2.72 22.61
N THR A 399 -8.78 3.02 22.46
CA THR A 399 -9.81 2.76 23.46
C THR A 399 -10.66 1.57 23.04
N ASP A 400 -10.86 0.61 23.94
CA ASP A 400 -11.71 -0.55 23.71
C ASP A 400 -13.20 -0.30 24.03
N THR A 401 -14.04 -1.29 23.76
CA THR A 401 -15.49 -1.26 24.01
C THR A 401 -15.87 -1.13 25.50
N PHE A 402 -14.92 -1.34 26.43
CA PHE A 402 -15.14 -1.13 27.86
C PHE A 402 -14.66 0.26 28.32
N GLY A 403 -14.20 1.11 27.40
CA GLY A 403 -13.72 2.47 27.71
C GLY A 403 -12.32 2.50 28.32
N ARG A 404 -11.54 1.42 28.21
CA ARG A 404 -10.15 1.37 28.69
C ARG A 404 -9.22 1.83 27.58
N THR A 405 -8.29 2.74 27.89
CA THR A 405 -7.41 3.33 26.88
C THR A 405 -5.97 2.88 27.08
N GLY A 406 -5.46 2.17 26.08
CA GLY A 406 -4.04 1.86 25.94
C GLY A 406 -3.31 3.05 25.32
N VAL A 407 -2.06 3.28 25.74
CA VAL A 407 -1.27 4.43 25.29
C VAL A 407 0.16 4.01 25.01
N THR A 408 0.70 4.49 23.89
CA THR A 408 2.12 4.37 23.57
C THR A 408 2.67 5.66 23.00
N ARG A 409 3.98 5.86 23.13
CA ARG A 409 4.67 7.07 22.69
C ARG A 409 5.95 6.70 21.93
N GLY A 410 6.10 7.25 20.73
CA GLY A 410 7.34 7.22 19.96
C GLY A 410 8.00 8.60 20.01
N ILE A 411 9.30 8.64 20.26
CA ILE A 411 10.10 9.86 20.13
C ILE A 411 11.00 9.67 18.92
N VAL A 412 10.83 10.53 17.93
CA VAL A 412 11.54 10.46 16.64
C VAL A 412 12.40 11.69 16.48
N THR A 413 13.54 11.55 15.84
CA THR A 413 14.43 12.66 15.52
C THR A 413 13.99 13.33 14.22
N ILE A 414 14.33 14.60 14.05
CA ILE A 414 14.04 15.36 12.82
C ILE A 414 15.24 15.24 11.89
N SER A 415 14.99 14.72 10.69
CA SER A 415 15.97 14.60 9.61
C SER A 415 16.35 15.98 9.06
N PRO A 416 17.59 16.17 8.57
CA PRO A 416 17.93 17.33 7.76
C PRO A 416 17.18 17.37 6.41
N SER A 417 16.63 16.24 5.95
CA SER A 417 15.80 16.22 4.75
C SER A 417 14.52 17.02 4.94
N GLN A 418 14.23 17.88 3.96
CA GLN A 418 13.00 18.66 3.98
C GLN A 418 11.76 17.80 3.73
N SER A 419 11.84 16.77 2.88
CA SER A 419 10.69 15.93 2.53
C SER A 419 11.10 14.47 2.48
N GLY A 420 10.20 13.56 2.84
CA GLY A 420 10.39 12.13 2.67
C GLY A 420 10.75 11.79 1.22
N GLN A 421 10.10 12.43 0.24
CA GLN A 421 10.38 12.23 -1.19
C GLN A 421 11.84 12.50 -1.60
N ASN A 422 12.60 13.30 -0.83
CA ASN A 422 14.02 13.53 -1.11
C ASN A 422 14.92 12.36 -0.67
N LEU A 423 14.38 11.38 0.06
CA LEU A 423 15.08 10.18 0.52
C LEU A 423 15.00 9.03 -0.50
N THR A 424 14.11 9.14 -1.49
CA THR A 424 13.90 8.16 -2.56
C THR A 424 14.09 8.81 -3.93
N LEU A 425 14.28 7.98 -4.98
CA LEU A 425 14.29 8.48 -6.35
C LEU A 425 12.86 8.55 -6.89
N ASN A 426 12.56 9.62 -7.61
CA ASN A 426 11.35 9.68 -8.42
C ASN A 426 11.35 8.50 -9.42
N PRO A 427 10.24 7.75 -9.51
CA PRO A 427 10.18 6.51 -10.28
C PRO A 427 10.39 6.69 -11.78
#